data_AF-A0A939AHV6-F1
#
_entry.id   AF-A0A939AHV6-F1
#
_cell.length_a   1.000
_cell.length_b   1.000
_cell.length_c   1.000
_cell.angle_alpha   90.00
_cell.angle_beta   90.00
_cell.angle_gamma   90.00
#
_symmetry.space_group_name_H-M   'P 1'
#
loop_
_entity.id
_entity.type
_entity.pdbx_description
1 polymer ?
#
loop_
_entity_poly.entity_id
_entity_poly.type
_entity_poly.pdbx_seq_one_letter_code
_entity_poly.pdbx_strand_id
1 'polypeptide(L)'
;MMRRTIRFGAMLGLLAMAFGFVPAAGAQQADYAIAGGRFYSQTGGGGGNGFSVVDGGWDFNGQEIRFWSEFRRLGGVTTLGYPASRRFQGPGGFTYQLFQRGALQWRPERRGALLSNIFEWFQENNQDEFLAAQGIPAAIRDDGSSGNYQLAVQVRTGWMTNDTIRRHFLSSPNAAVIRNWTQDAAIELYGLPMSRPERAGPFVVQRFQRIAFQLWVDAVPGMPAPGSVVGILGGDLLKQAGIVSGAATLPEGPGGTSPTTAAPAAPPAATPTPVSSHAWRVEGPNVYPNCGTTWVWGKVKDATGAGVDGISVRTWNDWGNGIISGSGQPGRETGYWDRIMGGGVRPGTWYAAVVDGNGVISSPVAVFTFTGDCGAGGIQSVELNWVRR
;
A
#
# COMPACT_ATOMS: atom_id res chain seq x y z
N MET A 1 -4.20 -2.59 56.05
CA MET A 1 -4.11 -1.84 54.77
C MET A 1 -4.16 -2.83 53.62
N MET A 2 -5.21 -2.72 52.82
CA MET A 2 -5.70 -3.71 51.86
C MET A 2 -4.96 -3.57 50.52
N ARG A 3 -4.28 -4.63 50.06
CA ARG A 3 -3.72 -4.70 48.69
C ARG A 3 -4.85 -5.02 47.71
N ARG A 4 -5.28 -4.04 46.92
CA ARG A 4 -6.19 -4.22 45.78
C ARG A 4 -5.40 -4.71 44.56
N THR A 5 -5.52 -5.99 44.24
CA THR A 5 -5.14 -6.56 42.94
C THR A 5 -6.28 -6.30 41.94
N ILE A 6 -6.06 -5.40 40.99
CA ILE A 6 -6.95 -5.20 39.84
C ILE A 6 -6.50 -6.17 38.75
N ARG A 7 -7.28 -7.22 38.50
CA ARG A 7 -7.12 -8.09 37.33
C ARG A 7 -7.88 -7.46 36.16
N PHE A 8 -7.17 -6.96 35.16
CA PHE A 8 -7.75 -6.67 33.85
C PHE A 8 -7.90 -7.98 33.08
N GLY A 9 -9.13 -8.46 32.93
CA GLY A 9 -9.48 -9.51 31.98
C GLY A 9 -9.75 -8.88 30.62
N ALA A 10 -8.88 -9.12 29.64
CA ALA A 10 -9.14 -8.80 28.25
C ALA A 10 -10.05 -9.89 27.65
N MET A 11 -11.30 -9.53 27.34
CA MET A 11 -12.21 -10.36 26.56
C MET A 11 -11.81 -10.23 25.09
N LEU A 12 -11.09 -11.20 24.54
CA LEU A 12 -10.87 -11.32 23.10
C LEU A 12 -12.17 -11.85 22.47
N GLY A 13 -12.83 -11.04 21.64
CA GLY A 13 -13.98 -11.47 20.86
C GLY A 13 -13.55 -12.45 19.77
N LEU A 14 -13.74 -13.74 20.01
CA LEU A 14 -13.69 -14.80 19.00
C LEU A 14 -14.98 -14.74 18.18
N LEU A 15 -14.93 -14.15 16.98
CA LEU A 15 -16.02 -14.30 16.01
C LEU A 15 -15.78 -15.57 15.20
N ALA A 16 -16.38 -16.68 15.64
CA ALA A 16 -16.45 -17.92 14.89
C ALA A 16 -17.75 -17.94 14.06
N MET A 17 -17.65 -17.89 12.73
CA MET A 17 -18.77 -18.24 11.86
C MET A 17 -18.70 -19.73 11.54
N ALA A 18 -19.58 -20.52 12.15
CA ALA A 18 -19.86 -21.89 11.75
C ALA A 18 -20.92 -21.89 10.63
N PHE A 19 -20.58 -22.35 9.44
CA PHE A 19 -21.54 -22.58 8.36
C PHE A 19 -22.06 -24.03 8.42
N GLY A 20 -23.36 -24.19 8.67
CA GLY A 20 -24.08 -25.45 8.45
C GLY A 20 -24.39 -25.64 6.96
N PHE A 21 -24.17 -26.84 6.45
CA PHE A 21 -24.49 -27.21 5.06
C PHE A 21 -25.97 -27.56 4.92
N VAL A 22 -26.68 -26.82 4.06
CA VAL A 22 -27.94 -27.24 3.43
C VAL A 22 -27.66 -27.33 1.93
N PRO A 23 -28.01 -28.42 1.22
CA PRO A 23 -27.73 -28.51 -0.20
C PRO A 23 -28.76 -27.67 -0.97
N ALA A 24 -28.30 -26.63 -1.65
CA ALA A 24 -29.10 -25.87 -2.61
C ALA A 24 -28.63 -26.20 -4.04
N ALA A 25 -29.58 -26.56 -4.89
CA ALA A 25 -29.37 -26.83 -6.31
C ALA A 25 -28.91 -25.56 -7.05
N GLY A 26 -27.92 -25.73 -7.95
CA GLY A 26 -27.43 -24.68 -8.85
C GLY A 26 -26.41 -23.72 -8.25
N ALA A 27 -25.44 -24.21 -7.48
CA ALA A 27 -24.35 -23.39 -6.98
C ALA A 27 -23.49 -22.87 -8.16
N GLN A 28 -23.69 -21.61 -8.52
CA GLN A 28 -22.71 -20.89 -9.33
C GLN A 28 -21.36 -21.03 -8.62
N GLN A 29 -20.35 -21.48 -9.36
CA GLN A 29 -19.01 -21.70 -8.83
C GLN A 29 -18.60 -20.45 -8.04
N ALA A 30 -18.17 -20.62 -6.78
CA ALA A 30 -17.93 -19.51 -5.86
C ALA A 30 -16.92 -18.49 -6.44
N ASP A 31 -16.15 -18.91 -7.43
CA ASP A 31 -15.30 -18.10 -8.27
C ASP A 31 -15.37 -18.56 -9.74
N TYR A 32 -15.31 -17.63 -10.69
CA TYR A 32 -15.38 -17.93 -12.12
C TYR A 32 -14.59 -16.91 -12.95
N ALA A 33 -14.13 -17.34 -14.13
CA ALA A 33 -13.40 -16.48 -15.05
C ALA A 33 -14.30 -15.40 -15.66
N ILE A 34 -13.74 -14.22 -15.87
CA ILE A 34 -14.38 -13.09 -16.56
C ILE A 34 -13.39 -12.52 -17.59
N ALA A 35 -13.85 -11.62 -18.46
CA ALA A 35 -12.97 -10.95 -19.42
C ALA A 35 -11.83 -10.23 -18.67
N GLY A 36 -10.58 -10.53 -19.05
CA GLY A 36 -9.39 -9.96 -18.43
C GLY A 36 -9.11 -10.41 -16.99
N GLY A 37 -9.88 -11.34 -16.39
CA GLY A 37 -9.73 -11.61 -14.97
C GLY A 37 -10.51 -12.77 -14.38
N ARG A 38 -10.74 -12.69 -13.07
CA ARG A 38 -11.55 -13.65 -12.30
C ARG A 38 -12.43 -12.91 -11.29
N PHE A 39 -13.63 -13.41 -11.11
CA PHE A 39 -14.58 -12.95 -10.10
C PHE A 39 -14.58 -13.88 -8.89
N TYR A 40 -14.67 -13.31 -7.69
CA TYR A 40 -14.63 -14.03 -6.42
C TYR A 40 -15.80 -13.60 -5.52
N SER A 41 -16.67 -14.55 -5.15
CA SER A 41 -17.84 -14.27 -4.29
C SER A 41 -17.60 -14.41 -2.79
N GLN A 42 -16.44 -14.95 -2.39
CA GLN A 42 -16.14 -15.36 -1.01
C GLN A 42 -16.19 -14.22 0.01
N THR A 43 -15.99 -12.99 -0.44
CA THR A 43 -15.98 -11.77 0.37
C THR A 43 -17.14 -10.83 0.05
N GLY A 44 -18.09 -11.25 -0.80
CA GLY A 44 -19.18 -10.42 -1.29
C GLY A 44 -20.46 -10.43 -0.46
N GLY A 45 -20.45 -11.07 0.73
CA GLY A 45 -21.60 -11.06 1.64
C GLY A 45 -22.77 -11.95 1.23
N GLY A 46 -22.59 -12.85 0.26
CA GLY A 46 -23.61 -13.79 -0.22
C GLY A 46 -24.33 -13.36 -1.49
N GLY A 47 -25.31 -14.15 -1.93
CA GLY A 47 -26.13 -13.84 -3.12
C GLY A 47 -25.39 -13.86 -4.46
N GLY A 48 -24.20 -14.46 -4.52
CA GLY A 48 -23.34 -14.45 -5.72
C GLY A 48 -22.62 -13.13 -5.97
N ASN A 49 -22.77 -12.14 -5.07
CA ASN A 49 -22.01 -10.90 -5.10
C ASN A 49 -20.54 -11.17 -4.75
N GLY A 50 -19.65 -10.29 -5.19
CA GLY A 50 -18.22 -10.53 -5.06
C GLY A 50 -17.37 -9.37 -5.54
N PHE A 51 -16.10 -9.65 -5.81
CA PHE A 51 -15.16 -8.67 -6.35
C PHE A 51 -14.40 -9.28 -7.52
N SER A 52 -14.24 -8.49 -8.59
CA SER A 52 -13.42 -8.86 -9.73
C SER A 52 -11.96 -8.47 -9.51
N VAL A 53 -11.04 -9.33 -9.95
CA VAL A 53 -9.63 -9.00 -10.13
C VAL A 53 -9.35 -9.14 -11.62
N VAL A 54 -9.12 -8.01 -12.28
CA VAL A 54 -8.96 -7.93 -13.74
C VAL A 54 -7.61 -7.32 -14.12
N ASP A 55 -7.19 -7.57 -15.34
CA ASP A 55 -6.32 -6.70 -16.13
C ASP A 55 -7.25 -5.84 -16.99
N GLY A 56 -7.03 -4.53 -17.02
CA GLY A 56 -7.88 -3.59 -17.76
C GLY A 56 -7.99 -2.23 -17.09
N GLY A 57 -8.71 -1.31 -17.72
CA GLY A 57 -8.70 0.10 -17.33
C GLY A 57 -7.33 0.75 -17.56
N TRP A 58 -7.25 2.05 -17.33
CA TRP A 58 -6.05 2.84 -17.62
C TRP A 58 -5.59 3.61 -16.40
N ASP A 59 -4.29 3.64 -16.15
CA ASP A 59 -3.69 4.54 -15.19
C ASP A 59 -3.58 5.97 -15.76
N PHE A 60 -3.06 6.89 -14.95
CA PHE A 60 -2.93 8.31 -15.34
C PHE A 60 -1.92 8.55 -16.49
N ASN A 61 -1.10 7.55 -16.84
CA ASN A 61 -0.17 7.60 -17.97
C ASN A 61 -0.76 6.91 -19.22
N GLY A 62 -2.03 6.49 -19.18
CA GLY A 62 -2.67 5.76 -20.27
C GLY A 62 -2.14 4.33 -20.41
N GLN A 63 -1.56 3.75 -19.37
CA GLN A 63 -1.11 2.35 -19.37
C GLN A 63 -2.14 1.45 -18.70
N GLU A 64 -2.25 0.22 -19.19
CA GLU A 64 -3.20 -0.76 -18.68
C GLU A 64 -2.85 -1.18 -17.25
N ILE A 65 -3.85 -1.21 -16.36
CA ILE A 65 -3.67 -1.68 -14.98
C ILE A 65 -3.80 -3.20 -14.93
N ARG A 66 -2.73 -3.90 -14.56
CA ARG A 66 -2.60 -5.36 -14.65
C ARG A 66 -2.68 -6.09 -13.29
N PHE A 67 -3.73 -5.83 -12.51
CA PHE A 67 -3.87 -6.44 -11.19
C PHE A 67 -4.09 -7.95 -11.22
N TRP A 68 -4.75 -8.51 -12.24
CA TRP A 68 -4.96 -9.95 -12.33
C TRP A 68 -3.66 -10.69 -12.62
N SER A 69 -2.87 -10.18 -13.57
CA SER A 69 -1.54 -10.71 -13.86
C SER A 69 -0.65 -10.69 -12.62
N GLU A 70 -0.63 -9.59 -11.88
CA GLU A 70 0.19 -9.45 -10.68
C GLU A 70 -0.29 -10.30 -9.51
N PHE A 71 -1.61 -10.36 -9.30
CA PHE A 71 -2.22 -11.25 -8.32
C PHE A 71 -1.80 -12.70 -8.56
N ARG A 72 -1.88 -13.18 -9.80
CA ARG A 72 -1.43 -14.53 -10.16
C ARG A 72 0.08 -14.71 -9.98
N ARG A 73 0.89 -13.74 -10.43
CA ARG A 73 2.35 -13.78 -10.28
C ARG A 73 2.75 -13.97 -8.83
N LEU A 74 2.06 -13.31 -7.91
CA LEU A 74 2.31 -13.36 -6.47
C LEU A 74 1.67 -14.57 -5.76
N GLY A 75 1.05 -15.51 -6.47
CA GLY A 75 0.48 -16.73 -5.87
C GLY A 75 -1.01 -16.64 -5.53
N GLY A 76 -1.66 -15.54 -5.89
CA GLY A 76 -3.10 -15.36 -5.82
C GLY A 76 -3.66 -15.46 -4.41
N VAL A 77 -4.77 -16.20 -4.26
CA VAL A 77 -5.52 -16.36 -3.00
C VAL A 77 -4.63 -16.92 -1.89
N THR A 78 -3.72 -17.84 -2.23
CA THR A 78 -2.80 -18.44 -1.25
C THR A 78 -1.92 -17.42 -0.56
N THR A 79 -1.53 -16.35 -1.24
CA THR A 79 -0.66 -15.29 -0.71
C THR A 79 -1.48 -14.13 -0.17
N LEU A 80 -2.36 -13.55 -0.98
CA LEU A 80 -3.06 -12.30 -0.71
C LEU A 80 -4.44 -12.48 -0.07
N GLY A 81 -5.00 -13.70 -0.10
CA GLY A 81 -6.41 -13.95 0.20
C GLY A 81 -7.32 -13.54 -0.96
N TYR A 82 -8.63 -13.62 -0.73
CA TYR A 82 -9.62 -13.18 -1.72
C TYR A 82 -9.60 -11.66 -1.90
N PRO A 83 -9.98 -11.11 -3.07
CA PRO A 83 -10.19 -9.68 -3.20
C PRO A 83 -11.25 -9.21 -2.19
N ALA A 84 -11.04 -8.05 -1.61
CA ALA A 84 -11.84 -7.52 -0.51
C ALA A 84 -12.44 -6.14 -0.83
N SER A 85 -12.14 -5.60 -2.02
CA SER A 85 -12.67 -4.35 -2.54
C SER A 85 -12.70 -4.35 -4.07
N ARG A 86 -13.44 -3.42 -4.63
CA ARG A 86 -13.22 -2.92 -6.00
C ARG A 86 -11.92 -2.14 -6.05
N ARG A 87 -11.46 -1.82 -7.24
CA ARG A 87 -10.35 -0.87 -7.42
C ARG A 87 -10.76 0.53 -6.97
N PHE A 88 -9.85 1.26 -6.36
CA PHE A 88 -10.07 2.63 -5.89
C PHE A 88 -8.80 3.47 -6.02
N GLN A 89 -8.93 4.80 -6.05
CA GLN A 89 -7.78 5.68 -5.93
C GLN A 89 -7.47 5.88 -4.44
N GLY A 90 -6.24 5.62 -4.04
CA GLY A 90 -5.79 5.71 -2.65
C GLY A 90 -4.81 6.87 -2.42
N PRO A 91 -4.13 6.87 -1.26
CA PRO A 91 -3.04 7.80 -0.98
C PRO A 91 -2.00 7.79 -2.11
N GLY A 92 -1.40 8.93 -2.42
CA GLY A 92 -0.43 8.98 -3.52
C GLY A 92 -1.06 9.00 -4.92
N GLY A 93 -2.39 9.08 -5.07
CA GLY A 93 -3.04 9.11 -6.39
C GLY A 93 -2.88 7.82 -7.20
N PHE A 94 -2.38 6.75 -6.56
CA PHE A 94 -2.25 5.44 -7.18
C PHE A 94 -3.58 4.69 -7.11
N THR A 95 -3.75 3.77 -8.05
CA THR A 95 -4.86 2.82 -8.02
C THR A 95 -4.51 1.66 -7.11
N TYR A 96 -5.44 1.30 -6.23
CA TYR A 96 -5.31 0.20 -5.28
C TYR A 96 -6.45 -0.80 -5.43
N GLN A 97 -6.21 -2.02 -4.98
CA GLN A 97 -7.26 -2.99 -4.70
C GLN A 97 -6.92 -3.75 -3.41
N LEU A 98 -7.88 -3.82 -2.49
CA LEU A 98 -7.73 -4.60 -1.27
C LEU A 98 -7.94 -6.08 -1.59
N PHE A 99 -7.12 -6.88 -0.92
CA PHE A 99 -7.28 -8.32 -0.73
C PHE A 99 -7.36 -8.56 0.77
N GLN A 100 -7.81 -9.73 1.21
CA GLN A 100 -8.01 -9.94 2.66
C GLN A 100 -6.74 -9.64 3.46
N ARG A 101 -5.55 -10.04 2.97
CA ARG A 101 -4.29 -9.91 3.72
C ARG A 101 -3.47 -8.66 3.41
N GLY A 102 -3.85 -7.88 2.40
CA GLY A 102 -3.11 -6.68 2.04
C GLY A 102 -3.77 -5.88 0.92
N ALA A 103 -3.04 -4.93 0.34
CA ALA A 103 -3.55 -4.14 -0.77
C ALA A 103 -2.52 -4.14 -1.90
N LEU A 104 -2.93 -4.46 -3.13
CA LEU A 104 -2.08 -4.20 -4.28
C LEU A 104 -2.18 -2.73 -4.67
N GLN A 105 -1.04 -2.10 -4.89
CA GLN A 105 -0.85 -0.77 -5.43
C GLN A 105 -0.33 -0.89 -6.86
N TRP A 106 -1.03 -0.32 -7.83
CA TRP A 106 -0.51 -0.22 -9.19
C TRP A 106 0.63 0.81 -9.25
N ARG A 107 1.72 0.43 -9.91
CA ARG A 107 2.95 1.21 -10.04
C ARG A 107 3.23 1.45 -11.52
N PRO A 108 2.71 2.56 -12.09
CA PRO A 108 2.85 2.88 -13.52
C PRO A 108 4.29 2.85 -14.00
N GLU A 109 5.22 3.32 -13.17
CA GLU A 109 6.64 3.38 -13.47
C GLU A 109 7.30 2.00 -13.59
N ARG A 110 6.71 0.98 -12.94
CA ARG A 110 7.20 -0.42 -13.01
C ARG A 110 6.35 -1.30 -13.92
N ARG A 111 5.20 -0.80 -14.39
CA ARG A 111 4.19 -1.58 -15.11
C ARG A 111 3.79 -2.85 -14.34
N GLY A 112 3.71 -2.72 -13.02
CA GLY A 112 3.46 -3.84 -12.10
C GLY A 112 2.77 -3.37 -10.83
N ALA A 113 2.49 -4.31 -9.93
CA ALA A 113 1.87 -4.02 -8.66
C ALA A 113 2.76 -4.49 -7.50
N LEU A 114 2.76 -3.69 -6.44
CA LEU A 114 3.40 -4.02 -5.18
C LEU A 114 2.34 -4.09 -4.09
N LEU A 115 2.62 -4.80 -3.00
CA LEU A 115 1.83 -4.60 -1.80
C LEU A 115 2.05 -3.18 -1.28
N SER A 116 0.97 -2.52 -0.90
CA SER A 116 0.99 -1.20 -0.25
C SER A 116 1.52 -1.32 1.19
N ASN A 117 2.12 -0.25 1.71
CA ASN A 117 2.50 -0.15 3.12
C ASN A 117 1.25 0.07 4.00
N ILE A 118 0.32 -0.88 4.02
CA ILE A 118 -0.97 -0.75 4.71
C ILE A 118 -0.80 -0.44 6.20
N PHE A 119 0.31 -0.86 6.82
CA PHE A 119 0.58 -0.58 8.23
C PHE A 119 1.03 0.85 8.49
N GLU A 120 1.50 1.57 7.48
CA GLU A 120 1.70 3.02 7.57
C GLU A 120 0.33 3.73 7.49
N TRP A 121 -0.62 3.21 6.69
CA TRP A 121 -1.98 3.80 6.64
C TRP A 121 -2.67 3.75 8.00
N PHE A 122 -2.55 2.64 8.74
CA PHE A 122 -3.06 2.57 10.11
C PHE A 122 -2.41 3.61 11.03
N GLN A 123 -1.09 3.83 10.91
CA GLN A 123 -0.38 4.82 11.72
C GLN A 123 -0.81 6.25 11.38
N GLU A 124 -0.90 6.58 10.09
CA GLU A 124 -1.38 7.87 9.60
C GLU A 124 -2.81 8.18 10.07
N ASN A 125 -3.62 7.14 10.34
CA ASN A 125 -4.99 7.25 10.83
C ASN A 125 -5.13 7.01 12.35
N ASN A 126 -4.04 7.04 13.11
CA ASN A 126 -4.01 6.83 14.57
C ASN A 126 -4.68 5.51 15.04
N GLN A 127 -4.57 4.46 14.25
CA GLN A 127 -5.19 3.15 14.51
C GLN A 127 -4.27 2.16 15.23
N ASP A 128 -3.18 2.61 15.86
CA ASP A 128 -2.24 1.70 16.54
C ASP A 128 -2.90 0.97 17.74
N GLU A 129 -3.82 1.63 18.48
CA GLU A 129 -4.59 0.97 19.55
C GLU A 129 -5.55 -0.10 18.99
N PHE A 130 -6.20 0.20 17.86
CA PHE A 130 -7.04 -0.76 17.16
C PHE A 130 -6.23 -1.99 16.74
N LEU A 131 -5.03 -1.81 16.17
CA LEU A 131 -4.14 -2.92 15.78
C LEU A 131 -3.68 -3.74 17.00
N ALA A 132 -3.33 -3.08 18.10
CA ALA A 132 -2.95 -3.76 19.33
C ALA A 132 -4.10 -4.64 19.88
N ALA A 133 -5.35 -4.17 19.78
CA ALA A 133 -6.53 -4.96 20.15
C ALA A 133 -6.73 -6.20 19.27
N GLN A 134 -6.24 -6.18 18.02
CA GLN A 134 -6.20 -7.35 17.12
C GLN A 134 -4.98 -8.27 17.37
N GLY A 135 -4.17 -7.98 18.38
CA GLY A 135 -2.95 -8.75 18.68
C GLY A 135 -1.78 -8.46 17.74
N ILE A 136 -1.83 -7.35 16.98
CA ILE A 136 -0.75 -6.93 16.10
C ILE A 136 0.21 -6.03 16.90
N PRO A 137 1.50 -6.38 17.00
CA PRO A 137 2.46 -5.62 17.78
C PRO A 137 2.63 -4.17 17.29
N ALA A 138 2.94 -3.29 18.22
CA ALA A 138 3.31 -1.92 17.90
C ALA A 138 4.59 -1.89 17.06
N ALA A 139 4.69 -0.92 16.16
CA ALA A 139 5.92 -0.70 15.42
C ALA A 139 7.01 -0.11 16.33
N ILE A 140 8.23 -0.61 16.20
CA ILE A 140 9.42 0.02 16.78
C ILE A 140 9.65 1.33 15.99
N ARG A 141 9.53 2.46 16.69
CA ARG A 141 9.52 3.79 16.08
C ARG A 141 10.87 4.22 15.52
N ASP A 142 11.93 3.90 16.25
CA ASP A 142 13.31 4.23 15.89
C ASP A 142 14.13 2.95 15.80
N ASP A 143 14.66 2.69 14.61
CA ASP A 143 15.55 1.56 14.34
C ASP A 143 17.03 1.96 14.42
N GLY A 144 17.34 3.19 14.82
CA GLY A 144 18.69 3.73 14.86
C GLY A 144 19.33 3.93 13.49
N SER A 145 18.58 3.73 12.40
CA SER A 145 19.12 3.85 11.03
C SER A 145 19.30 5.30 10.58
N SER A 146 18.62 6.24 11.25
CA SER A 146 18.54 7.64 10.81
C SER A 146 18.15 7.79 9.33
N GLY A 147 17.29 6.90 8.84
CA GLY A 147 16.85 6.87 7.43
C GLY A 147 17.84 6.22 6.45
N ASN A 148 18.97 5.68 6.92
CA ASN A 148 19.88 4.91 6.08
C ASN A 148 19.27 3.54 5.75
N TYR A 149 18.91 3.32 4.49
CA TYR A 149 18.25 2.10 4.04
C TYR A 149 19.05 0.82 4.33
N GLN A 150 20.35 0.79 4.04
CA GLN A 150 21.17 -0.41 4.24
C GLN A 150 21.27 -0.76 5.72
N LEU A 151 21.41 0.25 6.57
CA LEU A 151 21.41 0.07 8.02
C LEU A 151 20.03 -0.36 8.53
N ALA A 152 18.95 0.22 8.01
CA ALA A 152 17.58 -0.19 8.33
C ALA A 152 17.32 -1.66 7.95
N VAL A 153 17.77 -2.10 6.77
CA VAL A 153 17.70 -3.51 6.36
C VAL A 153 18.47 -4.37 7.36
N GLN A 154 19.71 -4.04 7.69
CA GLN A 154 20.52 -4.80 8.63
C GLN A 154 19.87 -4.90 10.02
N VAL A 155 19.43 -3.78 10.58
CA VAL A 155 18.84 -3.73 11.93
C VAL A 155 17.50 -4.47 11.96
N ARG A 156 16.60 -4.15 11.03
CA ARG A 156 15.23 -4.68 11.05
C ARG A 156 15.17 -6.15 10.68
N THR A 157 16.05 -6.63 9.80
CA THR A 157 16.15 -8.07 9.55
C THR A 157 16.61 -8.83 10.81
N GLY A 158 17.43 -8.19 11.66
CA GLY A 158 17.78 -8.69 13.00
C GLY A 158 16.60 -8.79 13.98
N TRP A 159 15.45 -8.17 13.70
CA TRP A 159 14.25 -8.30 14.53
C TRP A 159 13.48 -9.59 14.27
N MET A 160 13.73 -10.30 13.16
CA MET A 160 13.09 -11.59 12.85
C MET A 160 13.72 -12.74 13.66
N THR A 161 13.50 -12.72 14.97
CA THR A 161 14.06 -13.70 15.92
C THR A 161 13.33 -15.04 15.95
N ASN A 162 12.17 -15.16 15.29
CA ASN A 162 11.44 -16.41 15.14
C ASN A 162 11.78 -17.08 13.80
N ASP A 163 12.42 -18.24 13.84
CA ASP A 163 12.91 -18.93 12.63
C ASP A 163 11.80 -19.33 11.65
N THR A 164 10.63 -19.69 12.15
CA THR A 164 9.51 -20.12 11.29
C THR A 164 8.92 -18.94 10.52
N ILE A 165 8.71 -17.80 11.19
CA ILE A 165 8.30 -16.56 10.52
C ILE A 165 9.38 -16.09 9.54
N ARG A 166 10.66 -16.11 9.95
CA ARG A 166 11.78 -15.72 9.08
C ARG A 166 11.84 -16.59 7.82
N ARG A 167 11.70 -17.91 7.96
CA ARG A 167 11.72 -18.85 6.82
C ARG A 167 10.53 -18.61 5.89
N HIS A 168 9.35 -18.33 6.43
CA HIS A 168 8.17 -18.00 5.63
C HIS A 168 8.37 -16.68 4.86
N PHE A 169 8.86 -15.63 5.52
CA PHE A 169 9.20 -14.35 4.88
C PHE A 169 10.18 -14.53 3.72
N LEU A 170 11.21 -15.36 3.90
CA LEU A 170 12.23 -15.65 2.87
C LEU A 170 11.78 -16.68 1.83
N SER A 171 10.57 -17.22 1.91
CA SER A 171 10.05 -18.17 0.92
C SER A 171 9.35 -17.46 -0.23
N SER A 172 9.58 -17.94 -1.46
CA SER A 172 8.90 -17.42 -2.64
C SER A 172 7.40 -17.69 -2.52
N PRO A 173 6.53 -16.67 -2.64
CA PRO A 173 5.08 -16.86 -2.56
C PRO A 173 4.54 -17.65 -3.76
N ASN A 174 5.34 -17.74 -4.84
CA ASN A 174 5.00 -18.48 -6.04
C ASN A 174 6.28 -19.00 -6.72
N ALA A 175 6.89 -20.04 -6.15
CA ALA A 175 8.14 -20.61 -6.66
C ALA A 175 8.04 -21.15 -8.10
N ALA A 176 6.83 -21.45 -8.58
CA ALA A 176 6.61 -21.88 -9.97
C ALA A 176 6.84 -20.75 -10.99
N VAL A 177 6.57 -19.50 -10.59
CA VAL A 177 6.69 -18.31 -11.46
C VAL A 177 7.94 -17.50 -11.11
N ILE A 178 8.24 -17.35 -9.81
CA ILE A 178 9.31 -16.50 -9.31
C ILE A 178 10.50 -17.38 -8.91
N ARG A 179 11.42 -17.57 -9.86
CA ARG A 179 12.59 -18.44 -9.70
C ARG A 179 13.73 -17.80 -8.92
N ASN A 180 13.92 -16.49 -9.05
CA ASN A 180 15.00 -15.74 -8.40
C ASN A 180 14.44 -14.99 -7.18
N TRP A 181 14.25 -15.72 -6.08
CA TRP A 181 13.76 -15.15 -4.83
C TRP A 181 14.92 -14.86 -3.88
N THR A 182 15.02 -13.62 -3.44
CA THR A 182 16.08 -13.12 -2.54
C THR A 182 15.47 -12.43 -1.33
N GLN A 183 16.30 -12.09 -0.34
CA GLN A 183 15.86 -11.25 0.78
C GLN A 183 15.31 -9.90 0.29
N ASP A 184 15.91 -9.29 -0.72
CA ASP A 184 15.44 -8.02 -1.28
C ASP A 184 14.07 -8.18 -1.95
N ALA A 185 13.82 -9.29 -2.65
CA ALA A 185 12.50 -9.59 -3.21
C ALA A 185 11.43 -9.80 -2.11
N ALA A 186 11.81 -10.42 -0.98
CA ALA A 186 10.94 -10.57 0.17
C ALA A 186 10.64 -9.22 0.85
N ILE A 187 11.63 -8.34 0.98
CA ILE A 187 11.46 -6.97 1.48
C ILE A 187 10.59 -6.16 0.51
N GLU A 188 10.76 -6.33 -0.80
CA GLU A 188 9.91 -5.68 -1.80
C GLU A 188 8.47 -6.17 -1.71
N LEU A 189 8.21 -7.44 -1.42
CA LEU A 189 6.84 -7.92 -1.27
C LEU A 189 6.23 -7.53 0.07
N TYR A 190 6.87 -7.88 1.17
CA TYR A 190 6.26 -7.81 2.51
C TYR A 190 6.65 -6.54 3.29
N GLY A 191 7.65 -5.81 2.82
CA GLY A 191 8.23 -4.67 3.51
C GLY A 191 9.26 -5.08 4.57
N LEU A 192 9.92 -4.08 5.15
CA LEU A 192 10.83 -4.32 6.28
C LEU A 192 10.04 -4.74 7.54
N PRO A 193 10.62 -5.58 8.42
CA PRO A 193 10.06 -5.81 9.75
C PRO A 193 9.84 -4.49 10.48
N MET A 194 8.67 -4.31 11.08
CA MET A 194 8.34 -3.15 11.91
C MET A 194 8.33 -3.48 13.40
N SER A 195 8.26 -4.76 13.76
CA SER A 195 8.27 -5.23 15.15
C SER A 195 9.16 -6.46 15.32
N ARG A 196 9.43 -6.83 16.57
CA ARG A 196 9.83 -8.19 16.91
C ARG A 196 8.60 -9.11 16.93
N PRO A 197 8.78 -10.45 16.82
CA PRO A 197 7.71 -11.40 17.06
C PRO A 197 7.24 -11.33 18.52
N GLU A 198 5.93 -11.23 18.73
CA GLU A 198 5.31 -11.21 20.06
C GLU A 198 4.17 -12.23 20.14
N ARG A 199 3.99 -12.84 21.31
CA ARG A 199 2.88 -13.78 21.53
C ARG A 199 1.59 -13.03 21.79
N ALA A 200 0.56 -13.34 21.03
CA ALA A 200 -0.80 -12.82 21.19
C ALA A 200 -1.78 -14.01 21.20
N GLY A 201 -2.19 -14.45 22.39
CA GLY A 201 -3.07 -15.61 22.52
C GLY A 201 -2.44 -16.89 21.92
N PRO A 202 -3.14 -17.61 21.01
CA PRO A 202 -2.68 -18.90 20.46
C PRO A 202 -1.62 -18.78 19.35
N PHE A 203 -1.12 -17.57 19.11
CA PHE A 203 -0.21 -17.29 18.00
C PHE A 203 0.93 -16.33 18.37
N VAL A 204 1.98 -16.35 17.55
CA VAL A 204 3.06 -15.35 17.55
C VAL A 204 2.88 -14.46 16.32
N VAL A 205 2.83 -13.14 16.51
CA VAL A 205 2.67 -12.17 15.42
C VAL A 205 3.95 -11.37 15.21
N GLN A 206 4.30 -11.13 13.95
CA GLN A 206 5.28 -10.12 13.59
C GLN A 206 4.70 -9.18 12.52
N ARG A 207 4.85 -7.87 12.75
CA ARG A 207 4.41 -6.81 11.84
C ARG A 207 5.53 -6.45 10.86
N PHE A 208 5.19 -6.28 9.60
CA PHE A 208 6.02 -5.74 8.53
C PHE A 208 5.30 -4.53 7.91
N GLN A 209 5.95 -3.77 7.02
CA GLN A 209 5.32 -2.57 6.44
C GLN A 209 4.06 -2.88 5.63
N ARG A 210 4.02 -4.04 4.95
CA ARG A 210 2.98 -4.38 3.96
C ARG A 210 2.10 -5.56 4.36
N ILE A 211 2.51 -6.33 5.37
CA ILE A 211 1.80 -7.50 5.89
C ILE A 211 2.13 -7.71 7.36
N ALA A 212 1.31 -8.48 8.08
CA ALA A 212 1.68 -9.05 9.35
C ALA A 212 1.51 -10.57 9.26
N PHE A 213 2.49 -11.31 9.77
CA PHE A 213 2.42 -12.77 9.83
C PHE A 213 2.01 -13.24 11.21
N GLN A 214 1.19 -14.29 11.22
CA GLN A 214 0.72 -14.98 12.40
C GLN A 214 1.16 -16.44 12.32
N LEU A 215 2.03 -16.83 13.23
CA LEU A 215 2.43 -18.22 13.46
C LEU A 215 1.50 -18.84 14.50
N TRP A 216 0.75 -19.86 14.11
CA TRP A 216 -0.06 -20.65 15.03
C TRP A 216 0.84 -21.53 15.88
N VAL A 217 0.76 -21.39 17.21
CA VAL A 217 1.58 -22.17 18.16
C VAL A 217 0.75 -23.12 19.01
N ASP A 218 -0.51 -22.77 19.27
CA ASP A 218 -1.43 -23.61 20.01
C ASP A 218 -2.42 -24.28 19.04
N ALA A 219 -2.84 -25.50 19.36
CA ALA A 219 -3.87 -26.19 18.60
C ALA A 219 -5.25 -25.64 18.97
N VAL A 220 -5.91 -24.97 18.02
CA VAL A 220 -7.27 -24.44 18.18
C VAL A 220 -8.20 -25.12 17.16
N PRO A 221 -9.31 -25.74 17.58
CA PRO A 221 -10.24 -26.39 16.65
C PRO A 221 -10.72 -25.45 15.53
N GLY A 222 -10.69 -25.93 14.28
CA GLY A 222 -11.12 -25.16 13.11
C GLY A 222 -10.12 -24.09 12.63
N MET A 223 -8.97 -23.95 13.29
CA MET A 223 -7.92 -23.01 12.92
C MET A 223 -6.72 -23.73 12.29
N PRO A 224 -5.78 -23.01 11.63
CA PRO A 224 -4.55 -23.60 11.12
C PRO A 224 -3.79 -24.40 12.19
N ALA A 225 -3.17 -25.50 11.75
CA ALA A 225 -2.41 -26.37 12.64
C ALA A 225 -1.19 -25.63 13.25
N PRO A 226 -0.75 -26.00 14.46
CA PRO A 226 0.49 -25.50 15.04
C PRO A 226 1.67 -25.60 14.06
N GLY A 227 2.50 -24.56 13.99
CA GLY A 227 3.58 -24.42 13.02
C GLY A 227 3.20 -23.69 11.72
N SER A 228 1.90 -23.50 11.46
CA SER A 228 1.43 -22.79 10.26
C SER A 228 1.66 -21.28 10.38
N VAL A 229 2.27 -20.68 9.36
CA VAL A 229 2.37 -19.23 9.22
C VAL A 229 1.34 -18.76 8.19
N VAL A 230 0.50 -17.81 8.58
CA VAL A 230 -0.49 -17.19 7.70
C VAL A 230 -0.38 -15.68 7.79
N GLY A 231 -0.74 -14.97 6.72
CA GLY A 231 -0.90 -13.51 6.78
C GLY A 231 -2.18 -13.15 7.54
N ILE A 232 -2.07 -12.17 8.44
CA ILE A 232 -3.21 -11.50 9.04
C ILE A 232 -4.03 -10.81 7.96
N LEU A 233 -5.35 -10.69 8.18
CA LEU A 233 -6.28 -10.10 7.23
C LEU A 233 -6.19 -8.55 7.19
N GLY A 234 -5.00 -8.02 6.91
CA GLY A 234 -4.70 -6.58 6.96
C GLY A 234 -5.57 -5.72 6.05
N GLY A 235 -5.99 -6.21 4.88
CA GLY A 235 -6.90 -5.48 4.01
C GLY A 235 -8.35 -5.48 4.52
N ASP A 236 -8.80 -6.56 5.16
CA ASP A 236 -10.10 -6.53 5.85
C ASP A 236 -10.06 -5.60 7.08
N LEU A 237 -8.94 -5.54 7.80
CA LEU A 237 -8.74 -4.59 8.89
C LEU A 237 -8.81 -3.13 8.43
N LEU A 238 -8.33 -2.81 7.22
CA LEU A 238 -8.47 -1.45 6.64
C LEU A 238 -9.95 -1.04 6.47
N LYS A 239 -10.81 -2.00 6.11
CA LYS A 239 -12.26 -1.77 6.03
C LYS A 239 -12.88 -1.63 7.42
N GLN A 240 -12.51 -2.50 8.36
CA GLN A 240 -13.03 -2.48 9.73
C GLN A 240 -12.68 -1.17 10.46
N ALA A 241 -11.47 -0.66 10.25
CA ALA A 241 -11.03 0.62 10.81
C ALA A 241 -11.61 1.85 10.08
N GLY A 242 -12.39 1.66 9.01
CA GLY A 242 -12.98 2.75 8.23
C GLY A 242 -11.99 3.53 7.35
N ILE A 243 -10.72 3.10 7.27
CA ILE A 243 -9.68 3.74 6.44
C ILE A 243 -10.02 3.60 4.96
N VAL A 244 -10.55 2.44 4.56
CA VAL A 244 -11.12 2.22 3.22
C VAL A 244 -12.61 1.98 3.34
N SER A 245 -13.39 2.82 2.67
CA SER A 245 -14.85 2.85 2.76
C SER A 245 -15.50 3.24 1.43
N GLY A 246 -16.83 3.40 1.43
CA GLY A 246 -17.60 3.85 0.28
C GLY A 246 -17.72 2.81 -0.83
N ALA A 247 -17.79 3.26 -2.08
CA ALA A 247 -18.04 2.38 -3.23
C ALA A 247 -16.99 1.29 -3.42
N ALA A 248 -15.77 1.49 -2.91
CA ALA A 248 -14.70 0.50 -2.97
C ALA A 248 -15.05 -0.78 -2.21
N THR A 249 -15.76 -0.68 -1.08
CA THR A 249 -16.09 -1.83 -0.23
C THR A 249 -17.41 -2.50 -0.61
N LEU A 250 -18.17 -1.93 -1.55
CA LEU A 250 -19.40 -2.52 -2.05
C LEU A 250 -19.10 -3.63 -3.05
N PRO A 251 -19.61 -4.85 -2.87
CA PRO A 251 -19.39 -5.93 -3.83
C PRO A 251 -20.08 -5.63 -5.15
N GLU A 252 -19.52 -6.17 -6.22
CA GLU A 252 -20.13 -6.26 -7.55
C GLU A 252 -21.20 -7.36 -7.55
N GLY A 253 -22.22 -7.20 -8.40
CA GLY A 253 -23.19 -8.25 -8.66
C GLY A 253 -22.61 -9.42 -9.46
N PRO A 254 -23.38 -10.50 -9.65
CA PRO A 254 -22.97 -11.62 -10.50
C PRO A 254 -22.58 -11.14 -11.90
N GLY A 255 -21.45 -11.63 -12.41
CA GLY A 255 -20.85 -11.25 -13.68
C GLY A 255 -19.83 -10.10 -13.60
N GLY A 256 -19.55 -9.56 -12.40
CA GLY A 256 -18.70 -8.37 -12.26
C GLY A 256 -19.41 -7.07 -12.65
N THR A 257 -20.72 -7.12 -12.89
CA THR A 257 -21.53 -5.93 -13.12
C THR A 257 -21.80 -5.26 -11.77
N SER A 258 -21.39 -4.00 -11.61
CA SER A 258 -21.75 -3.22 -10.41
C SER A 258 -23.28 -3.30 -10.17
N PRO A 259 -23.76 -3.40 -8.91
CA PRO A 259 -25.18 -3.32 -8.62
C PRO A 259 -25.71 -2.03 -9.23
N THR A 260 -26.74 -2.15 -10.05
CA THR A 260 -27.33 -1.05 -10.82
C THR A 260 -27.83 0.03 -9.86
N THR A 261 -27.03 1.08 -9.66
CA THR A 261 -27.57 2.39 -9.36
C THR A 261 -28.41 2.80 -10.58
N ALA A 262 -29.63 3.31 -10.35
CA ALA A 262 -30.58 3.65 -11.41
C ALA A 262 -29.91 4.37 -12.60
N ALA A 263 -30.27 3.95 -13.81
CA ALA A 263 -29.62 4.31 -15.06
C ALA A 263 -29.51 5.85 -15.28
N PRO A 264 -28.31 6.37 -15.62
CA PRO A 264 -28.20 7.64 -16.33
C PRO A 264 -28.62 7.45 -17.79
N ALA A 265 -29.36 8.41 -18.33
CA ALA A 265 -29.84 8.44 -19.70
C ALA A 265 -28.73 8.44 -20.76
N ALA A 266 -28.98 7.74 -21.88
CA ALA A 266 -28.34 7.77 -23.21
C ALA A 266 -26.79 7.76 -23.33
N PRO A 267 -26.23 7.09 -24.36
CA PRO A 267 -24.78 7.00 -24.51
C PRO A 267 -24.17 8.39 -24.82
N PRO A 268 -23.13 8.85 -24.11
CA PRO A 268 -22.42 10.04 -24.51
C PRO A 268 -21.65 9.79 -25.81
N ALA A 269 -21.65 10.79 -26.70
CA ALA A 269 -20.70 10.89 -27.79
C ALA A 269 -19.25 10.74 -27.27
N ALA A 270 -18.36 10.25 -28.14
CA ALA A 270 -16.95 9.98 -27.84
C ALA A 270 -16.35 11.02 -26.86
N THR A 271 -16.11 10.56 -25.63
CA THR A 271 -15.59 11.40 -24.55
C THR A 271 -14.21 11.92 -24.96
N PRO A 272 -13.96 13.24 -24.95
CA PRO A 272 -12.61 13.76 -25.10
C PRO A 272 -11.73 13.14 -24.01
N THR A 273 -10.48 12.82 -24.35
CA THR A 273 -9.46 12.33 -23.42
C THR A 273 -9.58 13.08 -22.09
N PRO A 274 -9.74 12.41 -20.93
CA PRO A 274 -10.06 13.08 -19.67
C PRO A 274 -9.00 14.14 -19.39
N VAL A 275 -9.41 15.40 -19.44
CA VAL A 275 -8.59 16.52 -19.00
C VAL A 275 -8.35 16.31 -17.51
N SER A 276 -7.10 16.11 -17.11
CA SER A 276 -6.70 15.98 -15.70
C SER A 276 -7.47 16.99 -14.83
N SER A 277 -8.29 16.49 -13.90
CA SER A 277 -9.07 17.29 -12.96
C SER A 277 -8.22 18.04 -11.92
N HIS A 278 -6.92 17.81 -11.91
CA HIS A 278 -6.00 18.45 -10.99
C HIS A 278 -5.80 19.94 -11.32
N ALA A 279 -5.83 20.78 -10.28
CA ALA A 279 -5.58 22.21 -10.38
C ALA A 279 -4.12 22.54 -10.77
N TRP A 280 -3.24 21.55 -10.71
CA TRP A 280 -1.81 21.68 -10.98
C TRP A 280 -1.36 20.68 -12.04
N ARG A 281 -0.33 21.04 -12.81
CA ARG A 281 0.45 20.11 -13.64
C ARG A 281 1.90 20.07 -13.18
N VAL A 282 2.56 18.94 -13.41
CA VAL A 282 4.00 18.79 -13.20
C VAL A 282 4.77 19.35 -14.40
N GLU A 283 5.91 20.00 -14.15
CA GLU A 283 6.90 20.42 -15.14
C GLU A 283 8.28 19.90 -14.69
N GLY A 284 8.81 18.90 -15.41
CA GLY A 284 9.96 18.08 -15.00
C GLY A 284 9.61 16.58 -14.99
N PRO A 285 10.41 15.70 -14.36
CA PRO A 285 11.63 16.02 -13.61
C PRO A 285 12.85 16.31 -14.49
N ASN A 286 13.62 17.35 -14.17
CA ASN A 286 14.99 17.51 -14.67
C ASN A 286 15.95 16.86 -13.67
N VAL A 287 16.91 16.09 -14.14
CA VAL A 287 17.78 15.27 -13.28
C VAL A 287 19.23 15.67 -13.43
N TYR A 288 19.98 15.68 -12.32
CA TYR A 288 21.36 16.14 -12.28
C TYR A 288 22.23 15.23 -11.38
N PRO A 289 23.51 15.02 -11.75
CA PRO A 289 24.47 14.36 -10.88
C PRO A 289 24.85 15.27 -9.70
N ASN A 290 24.97 14.69 -8.51
CA ASN A 290 25.47 15.39 -7.32
C ASN A 290 26.07 14.39 -6.32
N CYS A 291 27.37 14.43 -6.06
CA CYS A 291 27.99 13.54 -5.08
C CYS A 291 27.86 14.03 -3.63
N GLY A 292 27.53 15.30 -3.42
CA GLY A 292 27.46 15.88 -2.09
C GLY A 292 26.15 15.57 -1.36
N THR A 293 25.01 15.77 -2.02
CA THR A 293 23.70 15.71 -1.36
C THR A 293 22.63 15.17 -2.30
N THR A 294 21.84 14.22 -1.80
CA THR A 294 20.64 13.79 -2.51
C THR A 294 19.46 14.67 -2.13
N TRP A 295 18.80 15.28 -3.12
CA TRP A 295 17.70 16.21 -2.89
C TRP A 295 16.78 16.39 -4.10
N VAL A 296 15.56 16.85 -3.84
CA VAL A 296 14.60 17.33 -4.84
C VAL A 296 14.24 18.78 -4.52
N TRP A 297 14.11 19.61 -5.55
CA TRP A 297 13.78 21.02 -5.41
C TRP A 297 12.93 21.50 -6.59
N GLY A 298 12.40 22.71 -6.52
CA GLY A 298 11.79 23.37 -7.66
C GLY A 298 10.93 24.54 -7.24
N LYS A 299 10.01 24.94 -8.13
CA LYS A 299 9.08 26.04 -7.91
C LYS A 299 7.63 25.61 -8.09
N VAL A 300 6.78 26.14 -7.23
CA VAL A 300 5.34 26.19 -7.45
C VAL A 300 5.01 27.51 -8.14
N LYS A 301 4.31 27.46 -9.27
CA LYS A 301 4.03 28.59 -10.16
C LYS A 301 2.55 28.72 -10.45
N ASP A 302 2.03 29.93 -10.60
CA ASP A 302 0.68 30.15 -11.10
C ASP A 302 0.58 29.90 -12.61
N ALA A 303 -0.60 30.12 -13.19
CA ALA A 303 -0.83 29.92 -14.63
C ALA A 303 -0.01 30.86 -15.53
N THR A 304 0.48 31.98 -14.98
CA THR A 304 1.35 32.95 -15.70
C THR A 304 2.83 32.59 -15.61
N GLY A 305 3.19 31.61 -14.77
CA GLY A 305 4.56 31.20 -14.50
C GLY A 305 5.22 31.93 -13.33
N ALA A 306 4.51 32.84 -12.65
CA ALA A 306 5.00 33.51 -11.44
C ALA A 306 5.02 32.56 -10.25
N GLY A 307 6.03 32.67 -9.39
CA GLY A 307 6.14 31.83 -8.19
C GLY A 307 4.99 32.05 -7.19
N VAL A 308 4.56 30.99 -6.52
CA VAL A 308 3.47 31.02 -5.53
C VAL A 308 3.93 30.38 -4.22
N ASP A 309 3.96 31.17 -3.16
CA ASP A 309 4.28 30.72 -1.80
C ASP A 309 3.07 30.08 -1.10
N GLY A 310 3.32 29.36 -0.01
CA GLY A 310 2.27 28.77 0.83
C GLY A 310 1.62 27.52 0.24
N ILE A 311 2.18 26.95 -0.83
CA ILE A 311 1.70 25.70 -1.42
C ILE A 311 2.50 24.53 -0.86
N SER A 312 1.78 23.51 -0.40
CA SER A 312 2.38 22.30 0.18
C SER A 312 2.70 21.27 -0.88
N VAL A 313 3.95 20.76 -0.86
CA VAL A 313 4.41 19.64 -1.69
C VAL A 313 4.73 18.47 -0.77
N ARG A 314 3.97 17.38 -0.91
CA ARG A 314 4.29 16.11 -0.26
C ARG A 314 5.34 15.41 -1.10
N THR A 315 6.37 14.91 -0.45
CA THR A 315 7.35 14.00 -1.05
C THR A 315 7.40 12.71 -0.25
N TRP A 316 7.57 11.56 -0.89
CA TRP A 316 7.66 10.27 -0.20
C TRP A 316 8.42 9.23 -1.03
N ASN A 317 8.68 8.04 -0.47
CA ASN A 317 9.28 6.92 -1.19
C ASN A 317 8.57 5.60 -0.85
N ASP A 318 9.03 4.51 -1.47
CA ASP A 318 8.47 3.15 -1.30
C ASP A 318 8.58 2.59 0.12
N TRP A 319 9.37 3.23 0.97
CA TRP A 319 9.74 2.76 2.31
C TRP A 319 9.10 3.59 3.43
N GLY A 320 8.13 4.44 3.11
CA GLY A 320 7.38 5.22 4.10
C GLY A 320 8.06 6.51 4.56
N ASN A 321 9.18 6.90 3.95
CA ASN A 321 9.85 8.16 4.27
C ASN A 321 9.14 9.33 3.56
N GLY A 322 8.12 9.89 4.20
CA GLY A 322 7.33 11.02 3.67
C GLY A 322 7.46 12.30 4.49
N ILE A 323 7.51 13.46 3.82
CA ILE A 323 7.33 14.78 4.46
C ILE A 323 6.50 15.69 3.56
N ILE A 324 6.00 16.78 4.14
CA ILE A 324 5.41 17.89 3.39
C ILE A 324 6.32 19.11 3.58
N SER A 325 6.73 19.72 2.47
CA SER A 325 7.42 21.02 2.48
C SER A 325 6.54 22.09 1.84
N GLY A 326 6.57 23.31 2.39
CA GLY A 326 5.88 24.46 1.83
C GLY A 326 6.76 25.23 0.84
N SER A 327 6.16 25.81 -0.19
CA SER A 327 6.81 26.82 -1.01
C SER A 327 6.92 28.16 -0.26
N GLY A 328 7.98 28.93 -0.53
CA GLY A 328 8.21 30.24 0.07
C GLY A 328 9.11 30.23 1.30
N GLN A 329 10.17 29.42 1.27
CA GLN A 329 11.18 29.42 2.34
C GLN A 329 11.88 30.79 2.42
N PRO A 330 12.10 31.35 3.64
CA PRO A 330 12.84 32.59 3.80
C PRO A 330 14.23 32.54 3.15
N GLY A 331 14.60 33.59 2.41
CA GLY A 331 15.89 33.67 1.72
C GLY A 331 15.97 32.88 0.41
N ARG A 332 14.86 32.31 -0.07
CA ARG A 332 14.73 31.70 -1.39
C ARG A 332 13.77 32.52 -2.27
N GLU A 333 13.80 32.23 -3.56
CA GLU A 333 12.88 32.86 -4.52
C GLU A 333 11.43 32.43 -4.26
N THR A 334 10.47 33.29 -4.61
CA THR A 334 9.05 32.98 -4.50
C THR A 334 8.70 31.69 -5.25
N GLY A 335 7.89 30.85 -4.62
CA GLY A 335 7.50 29.53 -5.10
C GLY A 335 8.51 28.44 -4.81
N TYR A 336 9.72 28.75 -4.34
CA TYR A 336 10.76 27.76 -4.10
C TYR A 336 10.35 26.77 -3.01
N TRP A 337 10.53 25.49 -3.29
CA TRP A 337 10.42 24.38 -2.35
C TRP A 337 11.58 23.43 -2.54
N ASP A 338 11.97 22.72 -1.47
CA ASP A 338 12.92 21.62 -1.57
C ASP A 338 12.65 20.54 -0.51
N ARG A 339 13.36 19.43 -0.69
CA ARG A 339 13.57 18.40 0.29
C ARG A 339 14.97 17.82 0.11
N ILE A 340 15.73 17.82 1.21
CA ILE A 340 16.99 17.10 1.32
C ILE A 340 16.71 15.69 1.81
N MET A 341 17.15 14.68 1.06
CA MET A 341 17.06 13.26 1.43
C MET A 341 18.25 12.84 2.29
N GLY A 342 19.39 13.52 2.16
CA GLY A 342 20.56 13.35 3.00
C GLY A 342 21.87 13.60 2.25
N GLY A 343 22.98 13.59 3.00
CA GLY A 343 24.32 13.64 2.42
C GLY A 343 24.68 12.36 1.67
N GLY A 344 25.47 12.51 0.60
CA GLY A 344 25.94 11.44 -0.28
C GLY A 344 24.86 10.86 -1.19
N VAL A 345 25.16 9.71 -1.79
CA VAL A 345 24.29 8.95 -2.70
C VAL A 345 23.15 8.27 -1.93
N ARG A 346 21.90 8.51 -2.32
CA ARG A 346 20.71 7.89 -1.72
C ARG A 346 19.82 7.28 -2.81
N PRO A 347 20.13 6.06 -3.29
CA PRO A 347 19.36 5.44 -4.34
C PRO A 347 17.94 5.14 -3.88
N GLY A 348 16.99 5.29 -4.79
CA GLY A 348 15.61 4.93 -4.51
C GLY A 348 14.61 5.64 -5.39
N THR A 349 13.40 5.08 -5.46
CA THR A 349 12.27 5.72 -6.15
C THR A 349 11.52 6.58 -5.17
N TRP A 350 11.30 7.82 -5.58
CA TRP A 350 10.66 8.88 -4.83
C TRP A 350 9.50 9.47 -5.62
N TYR A 351 8.63 10.10 -4.87
CA TYR A 351 7.39 10.68 -5.35
C TYR A 351 7.28 12.11 -4.85
N ALA A 352 6.64 12.96 -5.64
CA ALA A 352 6.23 14.29 -5.21
C ALA A 352 4.84 14.62 -5.77
N ALA A 353 4.05 15.35 -4.99
CA ALA A 353 2.78 15.92 -5.43
C ALA A 353 2.45 17.18 -4.63
N VAL A 354 1.83 18.17 -5.26
CA VAL A 354 1.09 19.21 -4.54
C VAL A 354 -0.04 18.57 -3.74
N VAL A 355 -0.19 19.03 -2.50
CA VAL A 355 -1.29 18.66 -1.60
C VAL A 355 -2.05 19.90 -1.15
N ASP A 356 -3.32 19.73 -0.82
CA ASP A 356 -4.15 20.79 -0.22
C ASP A 356 -3.85 20.97 1.28
N GLY A 357 -4.58 21.88 1.93
CA GLY A 357 -4.43 22.17 3.37
C GLY A 357 -4.74 20.98 4.29
N ASN A 358 -5.36 19.91 3.78
CA ASN A 358 -5.63 18.67 4.50
C ASN A 358 -4.62 17.56 4.14
N GLY A 359 -3.61 17.85 3.32
CA GLY A 359 -2.63 16.86 2.86
C GLY A 359 -3.13 15.95 1.72
N VAL A 360 -4.29 16.25 1.12
CA VAL A 360 -4.85 15.48 0.00
C VAL A 360 -4.20 15.92 -1.30
N ILE A 361 -3.84 14.96 -2.16
CA ILE A 361 -3.16 15.23 -3.43
C ILE A 361 -4.05 16.03 -4.38
N SER A 362 -3.51 17.15 -4.87
CA SER A 362 -4.19 18.09 -5.77
C SER A 362 -3.48 18.25 -7.13
N SER A 363 -2.51 17.38 -7.42
CA SER A 363 -1.71 17.34 -8.64
C SER A 363 -1.47 15.89 -9.09
N PRO A 364 -1.07 15.64 -10.36
CA PRO A 364 -0.48 14.35 -10.74
C PRO A 364 0.72 14.02 -9.86
N VAL A 365 1.00 12.74 -9.60
CA VAL A 365 2.20 12.35 -8.83
C VAL A 365 3.41 12.26 -9.75
N ALA A 366 4.41 13.08 -9.47
CA ALA A 366 5.71 12.98 -10.11
C ALA A 366 6.48 11.82 -9.51
N VAL A 367 7.07 10.99 -10.37
CA VAL A 367 7.91 9.84 -9.98
C VAL A 367 9.34 10.10 -10.48
N PHE A 368 10.32 9.92 -9.61
CA PHE A 368 11.74 10.08 -9.95
C PHE A 368 12.60 9.07 -9.16
N THR A 369 13.72 8.68 -9.74
CA THR A 369 14.61 7.67 -9.14
C THR A 369 16.02 8.22 -9.02
N PHE A 370 16.54 8.26 -7.79
CA PHE A 370 17.95 8.51 -7.54
C PHE A 370 18.74 7.21 -7.78
N THR A 371 19.90 7.33 -8.42
CA THR A 371 20.72 6.18 -8.79
C THR A 371 21.66 5.76 -7.66
N GLY A 372 22.31 4.60 -7.80
CA GLY A 372 23.38 4.15 -6.89
C GLY A 372 24.76 4.79 -7.17
N ASP A 373 24.82 5.74 -8.10
CA ASP A 373 26.02 6.45 -8.54
C ASP A 373 25.74 7.97 -8.60
N CYS A 374 26.78 8.77 -8.36
CA CYS A 374 26.76 10.23 -8.47
C CYS A 374 27.69 10.79 -9.57
N GLY A 375 28.38 9.92 -10.30
CA GLY A 375 29.21 10.27 -11.44
C GLY A 375 28.40 10.70 -12.68
N ALA A 376 29.03 10.66 -13.84
CA ALA A 376 28.37 11.01 -15.10
C ALA A 376 27.20 10.05 -15.38
N GLY A 377 25.98 10.59 -15.49
CA GLY A 377 24.75 9.78 -15.62
C GLY A 377 24.10 9.40 -14.28
N GLY A 378 24.74 9.72 -13.15
CA GLY A 378 24.13 9.62 -11.84
C GLY A 378 23.04 10.67 -11.63
N ILE A 379 22.00 10.32 -10.87
CA ILE A 379 20.88 11.18 -10.51
C ILE A 379 20.86 11.26 -8.98
N GLN A 380 21.25 12.41 -8.45
CA GLN A 380 21.16 12.71 -7.01
C GLN A 380 20.49 14.06 -6.75
N SER A 381 20.21 14.84 -7.79
CA SER A 381 19.48 16.10 -7.71
C SER A 381 18.35 16.08 -8.73
N VAL A 382 17.13 16.38 -8.28
CA VAL A 382 15.96 16.45 -9.16
C VAL A 382 15.30 17.80 -9.02
N GLU A 383 15.08 18.49 -10.14
CA GLU A 383 14.26 19.68 -10.20
C GLU A 383 12.85 19.31 -10.69
N LEU A 384 11.84 19.76 -9.95
CA LEU A 384 10.45 19.48 -10.20
C LEU A 384 9.59 20.71 -9.90
N ASN A 385 9.01 21.25 -10.97
CA ASN A 385 8.13 22.41 -10.89
C ASN A 385 6.65 21.97 -10.92
N TRP A 386 5.79 22.76 -10.28
CA TRP A 386 4.34 22.60 -10.33
C TRP A 386 3.73 23.88 -10.87
N VAL A 387 2.85 23.78 -11.85
CA VAL A 387 2.23 24.97 -12.48
C VAL A 387 0.71 24.85 -12.38
N ARG A 388 0.08 25.90 -11.86
CA ARG A 388 -1.38 25.98 -11.78
C ARG A 388 -1.96 25.96 -13.21
N ARG A 389 -3.02 25.19 -13.40
CA ARG A 389 -3.76 25.15 -14.66
C ARG A 389 -4.69 26.34 -14.81
#